data_AF-A0A9E3BLE6-F1
#
_entry.id   AF-A0A9E3BLE6-F1
#
_cell.length_a   1.000
_cell.length_b   1.000
_cell.length_c   1.000
_cell.angle_alpha   90.00
_cell.angle_beta   90.00
_cell.angle_gamma   90.00
#
_symmetry.space_group_name_H-M   'P 1'
#
loop_
_entity.id
_entity.type
_entity.pdbx_description
1 polymer ?
#
loop_
_entity_poly.entity_id
_entity_poly.type
_entity_poly.pdbx_seq_one_letter_code
_entity_poly.pdbx_strand_id
1 'polypeptide(L)'
;MTSFVRRRWIILVTAVVVALTGFAVLRLHDAFRSHKNASRGGGVSNEIVPFNPKQVVYEVFGTPGSTATINYQDVHAAPQRIDNAKLPWSYTITTTDPAVIANVIAQGNG
;
A
#
# COMPACT_ATOMS: atom_id res chain seq x y z
N MET A 1 61.87 -28.28 -19.60
CA MET A 1 60.42 -28.52 -19.77
C MET A 1 59.60 -27.72 -18.72
N THR A 2 59.87 -26.43 -18.51
CA THR A 2 59.21 -25.62 -17.45
C THR A 2 58.63 -24.29 -17.96
N SER A 3 58.96 -23.84 -19.17
CA SER A 3 58.43 -22.59 -19.72
C SER A 3 56.98 -22.71 -20.22
N PHE A 4 56.56 -23.90 -20.65
CA PHE A 4 55.19 -24.17 -21.09
C PHE A 4 54.17 -24.13 -19.94
N VAL A 5 54.57 -24.65 -18.77
CA VAL A 5 53.76 -24.62 -17.55
C VAL A 5 53.59 -23.18 -17.06
N ARG A 6 54.65 -22.36 -17.11
CA ARG A 6 54.59 -20.95 -16.68
C ARG A 6 53.72 -20.08 -17.62
N ARG A 7 53.72 -20.35 -18.93
CA ARG A 7 52.96 -19.56 -19.92
C ARG A 7 51.46 -19.92 -19.98
N ARG A 8 51.09 -21.15 -19.63
CA ARG A 8 49.70 -21.65 -19.68
C ARG A 8 48.99 -21.68 -18.32
N TRP A 9 49.70 -21.41 -17.22
CA TRP A 9 49.11 -21.44 -15.88
C TRP A 9 47.90 -20.51 -15.72
N ILE A 10 47.95 -19.31 -16.31
CA ILE A 10 46.81 -18.37 -16.28
C ILE A 10 45.57 -18.99 -16.93
N ILE A 11 45.72 -19.64 -18.10
CA ILE A 11 44.59 -20.26 -18.82
C ILE A 11 43.99 -21.41 -17.99
N LEU A 12 44.85 -22.21 -17.35
CA LEU A 12 44.39 -23.30 -16.48
C LEU A 12 43.65 -22.77 -15.25
N VAL A 13 44.18 -21.73 -14.59
CA VAL A 13 43.51 -21.10 -13.44
C VAL A 13 42.17 -20.50 -13.87
N THR A 14 42.11 -19.78 -14.99
CA THR A 14 40.85 -19.23 -15.51
C THR A 14 39.84 -20.33 -15.79
N ALA A 15 40.24 -21.44 -16.42
CA ALA A 15 39.34 -22.57 -16.69
C ALA A 15 38.78 -23.18 -15.39
N VAL A 16 39.63 -23.34 -14.36
CA VAL A 16 39.20 -23.85 -13.05
C VAL A 16 38.23 -22.89 -12.37
N VAL A 17 38.51 -21.58 -12.38
CA VAL A 17 37.63 -20.57 -11.79
C VAL A 17 36.27 -20.55 -12.48
N VAL A 18 36.24 -20.53 -13.82
CA VAL A 18 34.99 -20.54 -14.59
C VAL A 18 34.17 -21.81 -14.30
N ALA A 19 34.82 -22.97 -14.21
CA ALA A 19 34.14 -24.22 -13.87
C ALA A 19 33.53 -24.18 -12.45
N LEU A 20 34.27 -23.66 -11.46
CA LEU A 20 33.79 -23.52 -10.08
C LEU A 20 32.64 -22.53 -9.97
N THR A 21 32.74 -21.36 -10.62
CA THR A 21 31.68 -20.36 -10.65
C THR A 21 30.43 -20.89 -11.34
N GLY A 22 30.59 -21.53 -12.50
CA GLY A 22 29.47 -22.16 -13.21
C GLY A 22 28.79 -23.24 -12.38
N PHE A 23 29.56 -24.11 -11.73
CA PHE A 23 29.03 -25.15 -10.84
C PHE A 23 28.27 -24.57 -9.65
N ALA A 24 28.80 -23.53 -9.02
CA ALA A 24 28.13 -22.84 -7.91
C ALA A 24 26.79 -22.24 -8.35
N VAL A 25 26.75 -21.56 -9.50
CA VAL A 25 25.52 -20.97 -10.06
C VAL A 25 24.50 -22.04 -10.39
N LEU A 26 24.90 -23.15 -11.04
CA LEU A 26 24.00 -24.26 -11.33
C LEU A 26 23.44 -24.90 -10.06
N ARG A 27 24.29 -25.12 -9.05
CA ARG A 27 23.87 -25.66 -7.74
C ARG A 27 22.91 -24.74 -7.00
N LEU A 28 23.19 -23.44 -6.97
CA LEU A 28 22.31 -22.43 -6.38
C LEU A 28 20.99 -22.37 -7.13
N HIS A 29 21.03 -22.32 -8.47
CA HIS A 29 19.84 -22.31 -9.31
C HIS A 29 18.95 -23.54 -9.09
N ASP A 30 19.54 -24.74 -9.00
CA ASP A 30 18.80 -25.98 -8.68
C ASP A 30 18.23 -25.99 -7.25
N ALA A 31 18.98 -25.48 -6.26
CA ALA A 31 18.49 -25.36 -4.89
C ALA A 31 17.29 -24.38 -4.79
N PHE A 32 17.32 -23.26 -5.51
CA PHE A 32 16.16 -22.37 -5.61
C PHE A 32 15.01 -22.95 -6.44
N ARG A 33 15.30 -23.91 -7.33
CA ARG A 33 14.29 -24.62 -8.13
C ARG A 33 13.64 -25.79 -7.38
N SER A 34 14.34 -26.41 -6.43
CA SER A 34 13.83 -27.56 -5.65
C SER A 34 12.90 -27.16 -4.50
N HIS A 35 12.94 -25.91 -4.05
CA HIS A 35 11.99 -25.34 -3.09
C HIS A 35 10.72 -24.80 -3.76
N LYS A 36 10.28 -25.43 -4.86
CA LYS A 36 8.92 -25.26 -5.35
C LYS A 36 8.06 -26.23 -4.54
N ASN A 37 7.31 -25.67 -3.58
CA ASN A 37 6.28 -26.30 -2.74
C ASN A 37 6.71 -26.57 -1.29
N ALA A 38 6.99 -25.52 -0.52
CA ALA A 38 6.63 -25.48 0.89
C ALA A 38 6.05 -24.09 1.18
N SER A 39 4.71 -24.05 1.23
CA SER A 39 3.85 -22.93 1.62
C SER A 39 4.25 -21.54 1.09
N ARG A 40 3.64 -21.14 -0.03
CA ARG A 40 3.04 -19.81 -0.08
C ARG A 40 2.17 -19.73 1.19
N GLY A 41 2.70 -19.14 2.25
CA GLY A 41 2.07 -19.11 3.56
C GLY A 41 0.64 -18.64 3.41
N GLY A 42 -0.31 -19.56 3.56
CA GLY A 42 -1.71 -19.26 3.80
C GLY A 42 -1.84 -18.68 5.21
N GLY A 43 -1.27 -17.50 5.41
CA GLY A 43 -1.09 -16.90 6.72
C GLY A 43 -0.69 -15.43 6.69
N VAL A 44 -0.79 -14.76 5.54
CA VAL A 44 -1.08 -13.34 5.51
C VAL A 44 -2.02 -13.15 4.34
N SER A 45 -3.31 -13.36 4.56
CA SER A 45 -4.30 -12.46 3.96
C SER A 45 -3.90 -11.07 4.45
N ASN A 46 -2.91 -10.51 3.77
CA ASN A 46 -2.42 -9.17 3.93
C ASN A 46 -3.48 -8.31 3.28
N GLU A 47 -4.66 -8.30 3.90
CA GLU A 47 -5.42 -7.07 3.91
C GLU A 47 -4.47 -6.11 4.61
N ILE A 48 -3.66 -5.43 3.79
CA ILE A 48 -2.96 -4.20 4.17
C ILE A 48 -4.13 -3.23 4.38
N VAL A 49 -4.85 -3.44 5.49
CA VAL A 49 -5.78 -2.47 6.00
C VAL A 49 -4.95 -1.22 6.20
N PRO A 50 -5.46 -0.05 5.80
CA PRO A 50 -4.74 1.18 5.98
C PRO A 50 -4.20 1.26 7.40
N PHE A 51 -2.90 1.51 7.55
CA PHE A 51 -2.26 1.47 8.87
C PHE A 51 -2.59 2.71 9.72
N ASN A 52 -3.21 3.73 9.12
CA ASN A 52 -3.66 4.93 9.82
C ASN A 52 -4.78 5.65 9.02
N PRO A 53 -5.98 5.05 8.89
CA PRO A 53 -7.10 5.74 8.27
C PRO A 53 -7.47 6.96 9.11
N LYS A 54 -7.52 8.11 8.47
CA LYS A 54 -7.99 9.35 9.08
C LYS A 54 -9.51 9.39 9.01
N GLN A 55 -10.13 9.79 10.12
CA GLN A 55 -11.56 10.02 10.19
C GLN A 55 -11.84 11.50 10.39
N VAL A 56 -12.74 12.04 9.58
CA VAL A 56 -13.27 13.40 9.71
C VAL A 56 -14.79 13.29 9.83
N VAL A 57 -15.36 13.90 10.87
CA VAL A 57 -16.80 13.89 11.10
C VAL A 57 -17.33 15.30 10.93
N TYR A 58 -18.26 15.50 10.00
CA TYR A 58 -19.10 16.70 9.98
C TYR A 58 -20.25 16.50 10.94
N GLU A 59 -20.51 17.49 11.77
CA GLU A 59 -21.65 17.53 12.67
C GLU A 59 -22.32 18.90 12.57
N VAL A 60 -23.65 18.89 12.44
CA VAL A 60 -24.48 20.09 12.46
C VAL A 60 -25.53 19.90 13.54
N PHE A 61 -25.52 20.79 14.51
CA PHE A 61 -26.46 20.79 15.64
C PHE A 61 -27.50 21.90 15.46
N GLY A 62 -28.68 21.68 16.04
CA GLY A 62 -29.79 22.64 16.03
C GLY A 62 -30.86 22.23 17.03
N THR A 63 -31.91 23.03 17.16
CA THR A 63 -33.04 22.70 18.03
C THR A 63 -33.72 21.39 17.59
N PRO A 64 -34.23 20.54 18.50
CA PRO A 64 -34.88 19.28 18.12
C PRO A 64 -36.06 19.52 17.18
N GLY A 65 -36.02 18.89 16.00
CA GLY A 65 -37.06 19.06 14.97
C GLY A 65 -36.82 20.21 13.99
N SER A 66 -35.75 20.98 14.15
CA SER A 66 -35.29 21.93 13.14
C SER A 66 -34.75 21.23 11.90
N THR A 67 -34.73 21.99 10.80
CA THR A 67 -34.20 21.53 9.51
C THR A 67 -33.26 22.56 8.94
N ALA A 68 -32.18 22.11 8.30
CA ALA A 68 -31.23 22.96 7.60
C ALA A 68 -30.94 22.44 6.19
N THR A 69 -30.61 23.35 5.29
CA THR A 69 -29.94 23.01 4.04
C THR A 69 -28.45 22.86 4.32
N ILE A 70 -27.88 21.68 4.07
CA ILE A 70 -26.48 21.37 4.36
C ILE A 70 -25.73 21.18 3.04
N ASN A 71 -24.65 21.93 2.86
CA ASN A 71 -23.70 21.77 1.77
C ASN A 71 -22.36 21.30 2.34
N TYR A 72 -21.81 20.21 1.85
CA TYR A 72 -20.56 19.64 2.34
C TYR A 72 -19.75 19.02 1.21
N GLN A 73 -18.47 18.76 1.44
CA GLN A 73 -17.62 17.99 0.52
C GLN A 73 -17.49 16.54 0.99
N ASP A 74 -17.71 15.57 0.10
CA ASP A 74 -17.56 14.15 0.41
C ASP A 74 -16.07 13.69 0.42
N VAL A 75 -15.85 12.38 0.57
CA VAL A 75 -14.51 11.77 0.57
C VAL A 75 -13.69 12.05 -0.69
N HIS A 76 -14.35 12.35 -1.83
CA HIS A 76 -13.71 12.70 -3.09
C HIS A 76 -13.64 14.22 -3.34
N ALA A 77 -13.88 15.02 -2.30
CA ALA A 77 -14.04 16.48 -2.38
C ALA A 77 -15.16 16.94 -3.34
N ALA A 78 -16.11 16.06 -3.68
CA ALA A 78 -17.25 16.42 -4.51
C ALA A 78 -18.30 17.16 -3.66
N PRO A 79 -18.88 18.26 -4.17
CA PRO A 79 -19.90 19.00 -3.45
C PRO A 79 -21.19 18.20 -3.36
N GLN A 80 -21.70 18.04 -2.15
CA GLN A 80 -22.95 17.39 -1.81
C GLN A 80 -23.90 18.41 -1.17
N ARG A 81 -25.19 18.29 -1.48
CA ARG A 81 -26.23 19.16 -0.91
C ARG A 81 -27.42 18.33 -0.45
N ILE A 82 -27.91 18.64 0.74
CA ILE A 82 -29.12 18.06 1.32
C ILE A 82 -30.04 19.20 1.73
N ASP A 83 -31.23 19.25 1.14
CA ASP A 83 -32.27 20.20 1.54
C ASP A 83 -33.11 19.62 2.69
N ASN A 84 -33.49 20.49 3.65
CA ASN A 84 -34.32 20.13 4.81
C ASN A 84 -33.78 18.95 5.65
N ALA A 85 -32.46 18.85 5.83
CA ALA A 85 -31.84 17.85 6.70
C ALA A 85 -32.30 18.07 8.15
N LYS A 86 -32.82 17.02 8.79
CA LYS A 86 -33.21 17.07 10.21
C LYS A 86 -31.97 17.18 11.08
N LEU A 87 -32.03 18.06 12.08
CA LEU A 87 -30.95 18.23 13.04
C LEU A 87 -31.19 17.43 14.34
N PRO A 88 -30.12 16.93 14.99
CA PRO A 88 -28.73 16.99 14.57
C PRO A 88 -28.42 16.07 13.38
N TRP A 89 -27.46 16.47 12.54
CA TRP A 89 -27.00 15.71 11.38
C TRP A 89 -25.50 15.42 11.47
N SER A 90 -25.07 14.25 11.01
CA SER A 90 -23.66 13.90 10.94
C SER A 90 -23.28 13.15 9.66
N TYR A 91 -22.02 13.29 9.25
CA TYR A 91 -21.43 12.55 8.12
C TYR A 91 -19.95 12.27 8.37
N THR A 92 -19.55 11.02 8.17
CA THR A 92 -18.19 10.56 8.45
C THR A 92 -17.42 10.25 7.17
N ILE A 93 -16.27 10.89 7.01
CA ILE A 93 -15.28 10.64 5.96
C ILE A 93 -14.19 9.75 6.55
N THR A 94 -13.88 8.65 5.88
CA THR A 94 -12.71 7.80 6.19
C THR A 94 -11.79 7.78 4.97
N THR A 95 -10.53 8.19 5.14
CA THR A 95 -9.55 8.17 4.05
C THR A 95 -8.15 7.82 4.55
N THR A 96 -7.31 7.36 3.64
CA THR A 96 -5.89 7.10 3.84
C THR A 96 -5.01 8.25 3.34
N ASP A 97 -5.62 9.24 2.69
CA ASP A 97 -4.89 10.36 2.13
C ASP A 97 -4.18 11.17 3.23
N PRO A 98 -2.98 11.69 2.94
CA PRO A 98 -2.18 12.40 3.93
C PRO A 98 -2.85 13.69 4.42
N ALA A 99 -3.74 14.29 3.61
CA ALA A 99 -4.48 15.50 3.93
C ALA A 99 -5.92 15.40 3.43
N VAL A 100 -6.85 15.98 4.20
CA VAL A 100 -8.27 16.13 3.85
C VAL A 100 -8.64 17.58 4.05
N ILE A 101 -9.20 18.20 3.00
CA ILE A 101 -9.82 19.51 3.12
C ILE A 101 -11.30 19.25 3.35
N ALA A 102 -11.80 19.68 4.50
CA ALA A 102 -13.15 19.40 4.95
C ALA A 102 -13.90 20.71 5.15
N ASN A 103 -15.06 20.85 4.53
CA ASN A 103 -15.91 22.03 4.64
C ASN A 103 -17.38 21.63 4.68
N VAL A 104 -18.12 22.23 5.62
CA VAL A 104 -19.56 22.05 5.78
C VAL A 104 -20.20 23.40 6.08
N ILE A 105 -21.31 23.68 5.40
CA ILE A 105 -22.12 24.88 5.59
C ILE A 105 -23.55 24.42 5.84
N ALA A 106 -24.17 24.91 6.91
CA ALA A 106 -25.56 24.67 7.24
C ALA A 106 -26.34 25.98 7.26
N GLN A 107 -27.48 26.00 6.59
CA GLN A 107 -28.41 27.12 6.59
C GLN A 107 -29.79 26.64 7.03
N GLY A 108 -30.15 26.97 8.27
CA GLY A 108 -31.44 26.64 8.88
C GLY A 108 -32.04 27.86 9.59
N ASN A 109 -33.26 27.69 10.08
CA ASN A 109 -34.01 28.72 10.79
C ASN A 109 -34.01 28.55 12.33
N GLY A 110 -33.23 27.61 12.89
CA GLY A 110 -33.07 27.38 14.33
C GLY A 110 -32.37 26.07 14.64
#